data_AF-A0A9E5I9X9-F1
#
_entry.id   AF-A0A9E5I9X9-F1
#
_cell.length_a   1.000
_cell.length_b   1.000
_cell.length_c   1.000
_cell.angle_alpha   90.00
_cell.angle_beta   90.00
_cell.angle_gamma   90.00
#
_symmetry.space_group_name_H-M   'P 1'
#
loop_
_entity.id
_entity.type
_entity.pdbx_description
1 polymer ?
#
loop_
_entity_poly.entity_id
_entity_poly.type
_entity_poly.pdbx_seq_one_letter_code
_entity_poly.pdbx_strand_id
1 'polypeptide(L)'
;MQLVEPVVLSPGAESNLAERQRDEVLKCLEPAGRRSVAELSEMSDVDRCKWLFWNIHENLEAVRQMEPALQARINSMQYSVMDEALLVDQAALNKRLDLSCRWTMELSFPGYPEEVTYPIGDGWINLVIASEAPAYLHVATGQKAYLDADHTTYPNQIYLEGWISDHLWQDIRTHLANPNPSCRTDVVLLDSTLFPVRRDFEFVAGPPGAIGVTNIEFRAFSHPTERRMVRRAEPRRPR
;
A
#
# COMPACT_ATOMS: atom_id res chain seq x y z
N MET A 1 -16.61 -16.93 -45.60
CA MET A 1 -16.33 -16.44 -44.23
C MET A 1 -14.82 -16.47 -44.06
N GLN A 2 -14.17 -15.30 -44.06
CA GLN A 2 -12.74 -15.20 -43.78
C GLN A 2 -12.53 -15.37 -42.28
N LEU A 3 -11.72 -16.36 -41.90
CA LEU A 3 -11.21 -16.52 -40.55
C LEU A 3 -10.24 -15.37 -40.29
N VAL A 4 -10.62 -14.48 -39.38
CA VAL A 4 -9.73 -13.43 -38.86
C VAL A 4 -8.79 -14.11 -37.89
N GLU A 5 -7.52 -14.25 -38.27
CA GLU A 5 -6.48 -14.72 -37.36
C GLU A 5 -6.28 -13.68 -36.23
N PRO A 6 -6.12 -14.12 -34.97
CA PRO A 6 -5.85 -13.21 -33.87
C PRO A 6 -4.46 -12.60 -34.06
N VAL A 7 -4.40 -11.27 -34.06
CA VAL A 7 -3.15 -10.52 -34.03
C VAL A 7 -2.47 -10.81 -32.70
N VAL A 8 -1.47 -11.70 -32.72
CA VAL A 8 -0.56 -11.90 -31.59
C VAL A 8 0.35 -10.68 -31.53
N LEU A 9 0.02 -9.74 -30.65
CA LEU A 9 0.88 -8.60 -30.34
C LEU A 9 2.23 -9.13 -29.86
N SER A 10 3.31 -8.65 -30.47
CA SER A 10 4.66 -9.06 -30.08
C SER A 10 4.97 -8.54 -28.67
N PRO A 11 5.59 -9.35 -27.79
CA PRO A 11 5.87 -8.97 -26.40
C PRO A 11 6.71 -7.67 -26.25
N GLY A 12 7.48 -7.28 -27.27
CA GLY A 12 8.21 -6.00 -27.29
C GLY A 12 7.33 -4.75 -27.52
N ALA A 13 6.10 -4.89 -27.99
CA ALA A 13 5.18 -3.76 -28.21
C ALA A 13 4.43 -3.35 -26.93
N GLU A 14 4.11 -4.32 -26.07
CA GLU A 14 3.43 -4.09 -24.78
C GLU A 14 4.36 -3.40 -23.77
N SER A 15 5.63 -3.81 -23.70
CA SER A 15 6.65 -3.14 -22.88
C SER A 15 6.80 -1.65 -23.24
N ASN A 16 6.77 -1.32 -24.54
CA ASN A 16 6.91 0.06 -25.03
C ASN A 16 5.68 0.91 -24.71
N LEU A 17 4.48 0.31 -24.63
CA LEU A 17 3.27 1.04 -24.24
C LEU A 17 3.24 1.34 -22.73
N ALA A 18 3.58 0.37 -21.89
CA ALA A 18 3.61 0.54 -20.44
C ALA A 18 4.64 1.60 -20.02
N GLU A 19 5.83 1.59 -20.64
CA GLU A 19 6.86 2.62 -20.43
C GLU A 19 6.35 4.01 -20.80
N ARG A 20 5.69 4.16 -21.97
CA ARG A 20 5.11 5.46 -22.37
C ARG A 20 4.07 5.96 -21.39
N GLN A 21 3.16 5.08 -20.95
CA GLN A 21 2.14 5.44 -19.98
C GLN A 21 2.74 5.85 -18.64
N ARG A 22 3.79 5.15 -18.18
CA ARG A 22 4.53 5.57 -16.99
C ARG A 22 5.15 6.94 -17.18
N ASP A 23 5.84 7.15 -18.29
CA ASP A 23 6.52 8.43 -18.55
C ASP A 23 5.53 9.59 -18.65
N GLU A 24 4.32 9.36 -19.16
CA GLU A 24 3.22 10.33 -19.13
C GLU A 24 2.76 10.65 -17.71
N VAL A 25 2.58 9.63 -16.86
CA VAL A 25 2.25 9.83 -15.44
C VAL A 25 3.35 10.62 -14.75
N LEU A 26 4.63 10.23 -14.90
CA LEU A 26 5.75 10.90 -14.25
C LEU A 26 5.90 12.37 -14.67
N LYS A 27 5.64 12.71 -15.94
CA LYS A 27 5.59 14.10 -16.42
C LYS A 27 4.52 14.92 -15.70
N CYS A 28 3.36 14.32 -15.40
CA CYS A 28 2.30 15.00 -14.66
C CYS A 28 2.67 15.24 -13.19
N LEU A 29 3.52 14.40 -12.60
CA LEU A 29 3.95 14.52 -11.19
C LEU A 29 5.19 15.40 -11.01
N GLU A 30 5.99 15.55 -12.06
CA GLU A 30 7.27 16.26 -12.06
C GLU A 30 7.24 17.67 -11.42
N PRO A 31 6.22 18.53 -11.65
CA PRO A 31 6.19 19.86 -11.04
C PRO A 31 6.16 19.82 -9.51
N ALA A 32 5.46 18.85 -8.92
CA ALA A 32 5.46 18.63 -7.48
C ALA A 32 6.73 17.91 -7.04
N GLY A 33 7.16 16.89 -7.79
CA GLY A 33 8.33 16.07 -7.47
C GLY A 33 9.65 16.82 -7.42
N ARG A 34 9.83 17.84 -8.27
CA ARG A 34 11.06 18.68 -8.28
C ARG A 34 11.17 19.64 -7.11
N ARG A 35 10.11 19.81 -6.31
CA ARG A 35 10.16 20.66 -5.12
C ARG A 35 11.07 20.06 -4.07
N SER A 36 11.74 20.93 -3.32
CA SER A 36 12.67 20.51 -2.29
C SER A 36 11.92 19.91 -1.09
N VAL A 37 12.60 19.04 -0.34
CA VAL A 37 12.07 18.45 0.91
C VAL A 37 11.66 19.54 1.91
N ALA A 38 12.37 20.67 1.93
CA ALA A 38 12.07 21.80 2.82
C ALA A 38 10.69 22.43 2.55
N GLU A 39 10.17 22.30 1.33
CA GLU A 39 8.86 22.83 0.93
C GLU A 39 7.71 21.91 1.28
N LEU A 40 7.97 20.67 1.74
CA LEU A 40 6.92 19.70 2.07
C LEU A 40 5.93 20.26 3.09
N SER A 41 6.37 21.03 4.08
CA SER A 41 5.47 21.63 5.09
C SER A 41 4.45 22.59 4.47
N GLU A 42 4.80 23.26 3.36
CA GLU A 42 3.97 24.25 2.67
C GLU A 42 3.09 23.63 1.56
N MET A 43 3.37 22.38 1.19
CA MET A 43 2.64 21.65 0.16
C MET A 43 1.25 21.21 0.63
N SER A 44 0.30 21.16 -0.30
CA SER A 44 -0.97 20.49 -0.06
C SER A 44 -0.78 18.97 0.07
N ASP A 45 -1.69 18.28 0.73
CA ASP A 45 -1.66 16.80 0.84
C ASP A 45 -1.52 16.14 -0.56
N VAL A 46 -2.28 16.66 -1.54
CA VAL A 46 -2.19 16.25 -2.96
C VAL A 46 -0.79 16.42 -3.53
N ASP A 47 -0.17 17.58 -3.33
CA ASP A 47 1.16 17.83 -3.88
C ASP A 47 2.21 16.97 -3.19
N ARG A 48 2.08 16.70 -1.89
CA ARG A 48 2.96 15.76 -1.19
C ARG A 48 2.81 14.33 -1.70
N CYS A 49 1.59 13.91 -2.03
CA CYS A 49 1.34 12.61 -2.68
C CYS A 49 2.07 12.53 -4.02
N LYS A 50 1.90 13.53 -4.88
CA LYS A 50 2.63 13.61 -6.17
C LYS A 50 4.14 13.64 -5.97
N TRP A 51 4.62 14.39 -4.98
CA TRP A 51 6.04 14.46 -4.63
C TRP A 51 6.60 13.09 -4.23
N LEU A 52 5.88 12.36 -3.38
CA LEU A 52 6.26 11.02 -2.92
C LEU A 52 6.36 10.06 -4.10
N PHE A 53 5.30 9.98 -4.93
CA PHE A 53 5.27 9.09 -6.08
C PHE A 53 6.40 9.40 -7.06
N TRP A 54 6.56 10.68 -7.44
CA TRP A 54 7.62 11.07 -8.36
C TRP A 54 9.02 10.79 -7.81
N ASN A 55 9.30 11.13 -6.55
CA ASN A 55 10.65 10.93 -5.99
C ASN A 55 10.96 9.46 -5.71
N ILE A 56 9.97 8.62 -5.42
CA ILE A 56 10.19 7.17 -5.33
C ILE A 56 10.58 6.59 -6.70
N HIS A 57 10.03 7.10 -7.81
CA HIS A 57 10.41 6.67 -9.17
C HIS A 57 11.74 7.26 -9.64
N GLU A 58 11.96 8.57 -9.47
CA GLU A 58 13.09 9.28 -10.09
C GLU A 58 14.29 9.47 -9.14
N ASN A 59 14.07 9.52 -7.82
CA ASN A 59 15.07 9.90 -6.82
C ASN A 59 15.12 8.96 -5.61
N LEU A 60 14.87 7.66 -5.82
CA LEU A 60 14.74 6.66 -4.74
C LEU A 60 15.88 6.71 -3.72
N GLU A 61 17.12 6.81 -4.18
CA GLU A 61 18.30 6.80 -3.29
C GLU A 61 18.37 8.05 -2.42
N ALA A 62 17.94 9.21 -2.92
CA ALA A 62 17.83 10.42 -2.10
C ALA A 62 16.70 10.28 -1.08
N VAL A 63 15.58 9.68 -1.48
CA VAL A 63 14.44 9.40 -0.60
C VAL A 63 14.83 8.45 0.53
N ARG A 64 15.56 7.37 0.25
CA ARG A 64 16.03 6.39 1.25
C ARG A 64 16.96 6.98 2.30
N GLN A 65 17.72 8.03 1.98
CA GLN A 65 18.54 8.73 2.97
C GLN A 65 17.71 9.43 4.04
N MET A 66 16.41 9.60 3.82
CA MET A 66 15.45 10.17 4.77
C MET A 66 14.59 9.10 5.46
N GLU A 67 14.96 7.82 5.34
CA GLU A 67 14.31 6.67 5.99
C GLU A 67 12.77 6.76 6.00
N PRO A 68 12.13 6.88 4.83
CA PRO A 68 10.70 7.16 4.77
C PRO A 68 9.87 6.00 5.29
N ALA A 69 8.84 6.31 6.08
CA ALA A 69 7.81 5.36 6.45
C ALA A 69 6.44 5.89 6.01
N LEU A 70 5.72 5.10 5.22
CA LEU A 70 4.36 5.40 4.83
C LEU A 70 3.40 4.63 5.75
N GLN A 71 2.59 5.36 6.51
CA GLN A 71 1.64 4.80 7.45
C GLN A 71 0.20 5.06 7.00
N ALA A 72 -0.62 4.02 6.93
CA ALA A 72 -2.05 4.11 6.74
C ALA A 72 -2.76 3.85 8.08
N ARG A 73 -3.30 4.91 8.66
CA ARG A 73 -4.17 4.78 9.84
C ARG A 73 -5.55 4.30 9.41
N ILE A 74 -5.94 3.12 9.90
CA ILE A 74 -7.23 2.51 9.53
C ILE A 74 -8.36 3.21 10.28
N ASN A 75 -9.33 3.72 9.52
CA ASN A 75 -10.51 4.41 10.02
C ASN A 75 -11.73 3.49 10.07
N SER A 76 -11.86 2.59 9.08
CA SER A 76 -12.91 1.59 9.05
C SER A 76 -12.47 0.35 8.29
N MET A 77 -13.16 -0.77 8.53
CA MET A 77 -12.94 -2.02 7.82
C MET A 77 -14.25 -2.62 7.32
N GLN A 78 -14.17 -3.34 6.22
CA GLN A 78 -15.21 -4.20 5.69
C GLN A 78 -14.59 -5.55 5.32
N TYR A 79 -15.18 -6.63 5.82
CA TYR A 79 -14.78 -7.99 5.49
C TYR A 79 -15.88 -8.69 4.70
N SER A 80 -15.52 -9.24 3.54
CA SER A 80 -16.45 -9.84 2.60
C SER A 80 -15.99 -11.26 2.26
N VAL A 81 -16.95 -12.19 2.15
CA VAL A 81 -16.71 -13.56 1.66
C VAL A 81 -17.59 -13.76 0.43
N MET A 82 -16.97 -14.02 -0.70
CA MET A 82 -17.63 -14.25 -1.98
C MET A 82 -17.50 -15.72 -2.37
N ASP A 83 -18.60 -16.30 -2.83
CA ASP A 83 -18.63 -17.65 -3.37
C ASP A 83 -18.46 -17.60 -4.89
N GLU A 84 -17.28 -18.00 -5.39
CA GLU A 84 -16.97 -18.02 -6.82
C GLU A 84 -17.31 -19.36 -7.49
N ALA A 85 -17.91 -20.32 -6.75
CA ALA A 85 -18.24 -21.65 -7.26
C ALA A 85 -19.22 -21.64 -8.45
N LEU A 86 -19.89 -20.52 -8.72
CA LEU A 86 -20.80 -20.36 -9.87
C LEU A 86 -20.09 -19.94 -11.17
N LEU A 87 -18.83 -19.52 -11.12
CA LEU A 87 -18.12 -18.93 -12.27
C LEU A 87 -16.89 -19.72 -12.71
N VAL A 88 -16.26 -20.45 -11.80
CA VAL A 88 -15.08 -21.29 -12.06
C VAL A 88 -15.31 -22.63 -11.39
N ASP A 89 -14.98 -23.74 -12.06
CA ASP A 89 -15.13 -25.12 -11.55
C ASP A 89 -14.15 -25.45 -10.38
N GLN A 90 -13.73 -24.41 -9.65
CA GLN A 90 -12.94 -24.47 -8.44
C GLN A 90 -13.76 -23.84 -7.31
N ALA A 91 -14.22 -24.69 -6.39
CA ALA A 91 -14.91 -24.27 -5.17
C ALA A 91 -13.92 -23.58 -4.21
N ALA A 92 -13.58 -22.33 -4.48
CA ALA A 92 -12.75 -21.50 -3.61
C ALA A 92 -13.58 -20.31 -3.11
N LEU A 93 -13.69 -20.17 -1.78
CA LEU A 93 -14.25 -18.97 -1.16
C LEU A 93 -13.24 -17.83 -1.27
N ASN A 94 -13.60 -16.76 -1.96
CA ASN A 94 -12.77 -15.57 -2.04
C ASN A 94 -13.04 -14.65 -0.85
N LYS A 95 -12.01 -14.39 -0.04
CA LYS A 95 -12.09 -13.57 1.17
C LYS A 95 -11.41 -12.23 0.89
N ARG A 96 -12.15 -11.15 1.10
CA ARG A 96 -11.68 -9.79 0.83
C ARG A 96 -11.77 -8.93 2.09
N LEU A 97 -10.75 -8.11 2.29
CA LEU A 97 -10.64 -7.13 3.36
C LEU A 97 -10.44 -5.75 2.73
N ASP A 98 -11.43 -4.88 2.88
CA ASP A 98 -11.37 -3.49 2.44
C ASP A 98 -11.21 -2.59 3.67
N LEU A 99 -10.22 -1.71 3.68
CA LEU A 99 -9.91 -0.82 4.79
C LEU A 99 -9.93 0.62 4.28
N SER A 100 -10.72 1.49 4.89
CA SER A 100 -10.58 2.93 4.68
C SER A 100 -9.50 3.46 5.61
N CYS A 101 -8.64 4.35 5.12
CA CYS A 101 -7.51 4.83 5.89
C CYS A 101 -7.13 6.27 5.54
N ARG A 102 -6.28 6.86 6.40
CA ARG A 102 -5.57 8.10 6.12
C ARG A 102 -4.07 7.83 6.08
N TRP A 103 -3.42 8.28 5.02
CA TRP A 103 -2.00 8.11 4.76
C TRP A 103 -1.19 9.29 5.30
N THR A 104 -0.12 8.95 6.01
CA THR A 104 0.91 9.88 6.48
C THR A 104 2.28 9.36 6.08
N MET A 105 3.15 10.26 5.63
CA MET A 105 4.56 9.98 5.39
C MET A 105 5.36 10.52 6.56
N GLU A 106 6.19 9.67 7.15
CA GLU A 106 7.18 10.04 8.15
C GLU A 106 8.55 10.02 7.49
N LEU A 107 9.36 11.06 7.77
CA LEU A 107 10.75 11.16 7.34
C LEU A 107 11.65 11.26 8.58
N SER A 108 12.70 10.45 8.60
CA SER A 108 13.75 10.44 9.63
C SER A 108 15.08 10.80 8.99
N PHE A 109 15.73 11.86 9.48
CA PHE A 109 17.00 12.32 8.94
C PHE A 109 18.15 11.81 9.81
N PRO A 110 19.14 11.10 9.23
CA PRO A 110 20.31 10.64 9.98
C PRO A 110 20.97 11.79 10.74
N GLY A 111 21.11 11.62 12.06
CA GLY A 111 21.71 12.64 12.93
C GLY A 111 20.72 13.65 13.52
N TYR A 112 19.45 13.58 13.17
CA TYR A 112 18.37 14.36 13.79
C TYR A 112 17.46 13.42 14.59
N PRO A 113 17.15 13.72 15.86
CA PRO A 113 16.32 12.86 16.70
C PRO A 113 14.81 13.00 16.42
N GLU A 114 14.40 13.99 15.64
CA GLU A 114 13.00 14.29 15.38
C GLU A 114 12.56 13.70 14.04
N GLU A 115 11.53 12.86 14.10
CA GLU A 115 10.78 12.41 12.93
C GLU A 115 9.79 13.50 12.52
N VAL A 116 9.69 13.75 11.22
CA VAL A 116 8.73 14.72 10.69
C VAL A 116 7.60 13.97 9.97
N THR A 117 6.37 14.19 10.43
CA THR A 117 5.17 13.57 9.86
C THR A 117 4.44 14.55 8.95
N TYR A 118 4.13 14.10 7.74
CA TYR A 118 3.35 14.83 6.75
C TYR A 118 2.08 14.06 6.37
N PRO A 119 0.89 14.68 6.41
CA PRO A 119 -0.29 14.08 5.83
C PRO A 119 -0.18 14.07 4.30
N ILE A 120 -0.52 12.93 3.70
CA ILE A 120 -0.42 12.71 2.25
C ILE A 120 -1.80 12.61 1.60
N GLY A 121 -2.77 12.00 2.27
CA GLY A 121 -4.12 11.88 1.73
C GLY A 121 -4.97 10.84 2.43
N ASP A 122 -6.18 10.67 1.93
CA ASP A 122 -7.05 9.57 2.32
C ASP A 122 -6.80 8.37 1.39
N GLY A 123 -7.37 7.22 1.69
CA GLY A 123 -7.15 6.06 0.83
C GLY A 123 -7.87 4.81 1.24
N TRP A 124 -7.66 3.79 0.42
CA TRP A 124 -8.21 2.46 0.59
C TRP A 124 -7.10 1.43 0.53
N ILE A 125 -7.19 0.42 1.38
CA ILE A 125 -6.37 -0.77 1.32
C ILE A 125 -7.30 -1.95 1.06
N ASN A 126 -7.13 -2.57 -0.10
CA ASN A 126 -7.93 -3.67 -0.60
C ASN A 126 -7.04 -4.91 -0.64
N LEU A 127 -7.35 -5.87 0.23
CA LEU A 127 -6.54 -7.06 0.43
C LEU A 127 -7.34 -8.32 0.19
N VAL A 128 -6.75 -9.22 -0.59
CA VAL A 128 -7.24 -10.57 -0.76
C VAL A 128 -6.59 -11.46 0.29
N ILE A 129 -7.37 -12.32 0.93
CA ILE A 129 -6.88 -13.27 1.92
C ILE A 129 -6.75 -14.63 1.25
N ALA A 130 -5.52 -15.00 0.93
CA ALA A 130 -5.22 -16.19 0.15
C ALA A 130 -3.87 -16.80 0.55
N SER A 131 -3.66 -18.07 0.23
CA SER A 131 -2.37 -18.75 0.47
C SER A 131 -1.27 -18.29 -0.49
N GLU A 132 -1.64 -17.81 -1.67
CA GLU A 132 -0.77 -17.28 -2.72
C GLU A 132 -1.40 -16.06 -3.41
N ALA A 133 -0.62 -15.36 -4.24
CA ALA A 133 -1.10 -14.21 -4.99
C ALA A 133 -2.25 -14.64 -5.93
N PRO A 134 -3.44 -14.02 -5.85
CA PRO A 134 -4.55 -14.33 -6.75
C PRO A 134 -4.20 -14.06 -8.21
N ALA A 135 -4.67 -14.89 -9.13
CA ALA A 135 -4.33 -14.78 -10.56
C ALA A 135 -4.76 -13.43 -11.21
N TYR A 136 -5.81 -12.80 -10.70
CA TYR A 136 -6.27 -11.49 -11.16
C TYR A 136 -5.46 -10.32 -10.56
N LEU A 137 -4.74 -10.56 -9.46
CA LEU A 137 -3.87 -9.57 -8.86
C LEU A 137 -2.55 -9.61 -9.62
N HIS A 138 -2.39 -8.71 -10.58
CA HIS A 138 -1.19 -8.62 -11.41
C HIS A 138 -0.01 -8.07 -10.59
N VAL A 139 0.60 -8.91 -9.74
CA VAL A 139 1.80 -8.59 -8.96
C VAL A 139 3.00 -9.40 -9.45
N ALA A 140 4.19 -8.80 -9.41
CA ALA A 140 5.42 -9.46 -9.83
C ALA A 140 5.84 -10.51 -8.79
N THR A 141 6.76 -11.41 -9.17
CA THR A 141 7.30 -12.37 -8.20
C THR A 141 7.98 -11.64 -7.05
N GLY A 142 7.59 -11.95 -5.80
CA GLY A 142 8.09 -11.29 -4.59
C GLY A 142 7.36 -10.00 -4.20
N GLN A 143 6.41 -9.53 -5.02
CA GLN A 143 5.54 -8.41 -4.71
C GLN A 143 4.28 -8.89 -3.98
N LYS A 144 3.91 -8.21 -2.89
CA LYS A 144 2.70 -8.48 -2.10
C LYS A 144 1.56 -7.53 -2.44
N ALA A 145 1.90 -6.31 -2.82
CA ALA A 145 0.95 -5.26 -3.15
C ALA A 145 1.56 -4.27 -4.14
N TYR A 146 0.73 -3.38 -4.66
CA TYR A 146 1.16 -2.10 -5.20
C TYR A 146 0.38 -0.96 -4.58
N LEU A 147 1.01 0.21 -4.49
CA LEU A 147 0.38 1.49 -4.23
C LEU A 147 0.12 2.17 -5.57
N ASP A 148 -1.09 2.64 -5.74
CA ASP A 148 -1.51 3.49 -6.84
C ASP A 148 -2.11 4.78 -6.26
N ALA A 149 -2.01 5.87 -7.00
CA ALA A 149 -2.64 7.13 -6.63
C ALA A 149 -3.36 7.69 -7.85
N ASP A 150 -4.67 7.89 -7.71
CA ASP A 150 -5.44 8.51 -8.78
C ASP A 150 -5.15 10.01 -8.79
N HIS A 151 -4.20 10.44 -9.61
CA HIS A 151 -3.83 11.85 -9.72
C HIS A 151 -4.82 12.69 -10.55
N THR A 152 -5.92 12.09 -11.02
CA THR A 152 -6.88 12.71 -11.95
C THR A 152 -8.26 12.94 -11.31
N THR A 153 -8.98 11.88 -10.96
CA THR A 153 -10.38 11.95 -10.51
C THR A 153 -10.45 12.17 -9.01
N TYR A 154 -9.57 11.51 -8.25
CA TYR A 154 -9.45 11.61 -6.81
C TYR A 154 -8.00 11.90 -6.38
N PRO A 155 -7.48 13.11 -6.66
CA PRO A 155 -6.05 13.47 -6.57
C PRO A 155 -5.39 13.30 -5.18
N ASN A 156 -6.19 13.10 -4.14
CA ASN A 156 -5.75 12.89 -2.76
C ASN A 156 -6.01 11.46 -2.25
N GLN A 157 -6.39 10.52 -3.12
CA GLN A 157 -6.65 9.13 -2.76
C GLN A 157 -5.51 8.21 -3.18
N ILE A 158 -5.00 7.47 -2.20
CA ILE A 158 -4.01 6.41 -2.40
C ILE A 158 -4.68 5.06 -2.20
N TYR A 159 -4.45 4.15 -3.13
CA TYR A 159 -4.96 2.79 -3.12
C TYR A 159 -3.81 1.82 -2.93
N LEU A 160 -3.92 0.95 -1.92
CA LEU A 160 -3.07 -0.23 -1.80
C LEU A 160 -3.88 -1.45 -2.20
N GLU A 161 -3.46 -2.11 -3.28
CA GLU A 161 -4.07 -3.36 -3.75
C GLU A 161 -3.07 -4.49 -3.51
N GLY A 162 -3.50 -5.57 -2.85
CA GLY A 162 -2.58 -6.62 -2.47
C GLY A 162 -3.22 -7.88 -1.93
N TRP A 163 -2.38 -8.72 -1.35
CA TRP A 163 -2.83 -9.94 -0.69
C TRP A 163 -2.07 -10.21 0.61
N ILE A 164 -2.75 -10.89 1.54
CA ILE A 164 -2.21 -11.36 2.81
C ILE A 164 -2.53 -12.83 3.01
N SER A 165 -1.73 -13.52 3.81
CA SER A 165 -1.99 -14.92 4.14
C SER A 165 -3.14 -15.07 5.13
N ASP A 166 -3.81 -16.23 5.12
CA ASP A 166 -4.81 -16.57 6.14
C ASP A 166 -4.23 -16.47 7.56
N HIS A 167 -2.95 -16.84 7.77
CA HIS A 167 -2.28 -16.70 9.05
C HIS A 167 -2.23 -15.24 9.50
N LEU A 168 -1.73 -14.34 8.63
CA LEU A 168 -1.66 -12.91 8.95
C LEU A 168 -3.06 -12.34 9.23
N TRP A 169 -4.07 -12.78 8.48
CA TRP A 169 -5.46 -12.41 8.76
C TRP A 169 -5.92 -12.84 10.17
N GLN A 170 -5.64 -14.09 10.58
CA GLN A 170 -6.02 -14.55 11.92
C GLN A 170 -5.37 -13.71 13.03
N ASP A 171 -4.15 -13.24 12.81
CA ASP A 171 -3.41 -12.41 13.76
C ASP A 171 -4.02 -11.00 13.88
N ILE A 172 -4.38 -10.38 12.76
CA ILE A 172 -4.80 -8.98 12.73
C ILE A 172 -6.30 -8.75 12.95
N ARG A 173 -7.15 -9.74 12.63
CA ARG A 173 -8.61 -9.56 12.63
C ARG A 173 -9.17 -9.11 13.98
N THR A 174 -8.57 -9.54 15.09
CA THR A 174 -8.99 -9.17 16.45
C THR A 174 -8.67 -7.71 16.77
N HIS A 175 -7.56 -7.19 16.24
CA HIS A 175 -7.16 -5.81 16.37
C HIS A 175 -8.03 -4.89 15.51
N LEU A 176 -8.35 -5.31 14.28
CA LEU A 176 -9.21 -4.55 13.36
C LEU A 176 -10.67 -4.49 13.82
N ALA A 177 -11.16 -5.57 14.44
CA ALA A 177 -12.52 -5.62 14.98
C ALA A 177 -12.65 -5.02 16.39
N ASN A 178 -11.58 -4.44 16.96
CA ASN A 178 -11.62 -3.90 18.31
C ASN A 178 -12.46 -2.61 18.34
N PRO A 179 -13.60 -2.57 19.07
CA PRO A 179 -14.46 -1.40 19.12
C PRO A 179 -13.91 -0.29 20.01
N ASN A 180 -12.78 -0.49 20.71
CA ASN A 180 -12.22 0.52 21.59
C ASN A 180 -11.62 1.68 20.76
N PRO A 181 -12.14 2.91 20.88
CA PRO A 181 -11.60 4.07 20.17
C PRO A 181 -10.17 4.45 20.61
N SER A 182 -9.67 3.90 21.73
CA SER A 182 -8.30 4.09 22.23
C SER A 182 -7.30 3.12 21.60
N CYS A 183 -7.78 2.10 20.90
CA CYS A 183 -6.97 1.20 20.09
C CYS A 183 -6.97 1.69 18.66
N ARG A 184 -5.78 1.72 18.03
CA ARG A 184 -5.66 1.96 16.59
C ARG A 184 -4.84 0.86 15.95
N THR A 185 -5.16 0.55 14.70
CA THR A 185 -4.35 -0.34 13.87
C THR A 185 -3.90 0.46 12.66
N ASP A 186 -2.60 0.46 12.41
CA ASP A 186 -1.99 1.14 11.28
C ASP A 186 -1.34 0.08 10.38
N VAL A 187 -1.42 0.26 9.06
CA VAL A 187 -0.56 -0.42 8.10
C VAL A 187 0.69 0.43 7.93
N VAL A 188 1.87 -0.18 8.08
CA VAL A 188 3.16 0.52 7.98
C VAL A 188 3.97 -0.09 6.85
N LEU A 189 4.38 0.77 5.92
CA LEU A 189 5.25 0.45 4.80
C LEU A 189 6.56 1.21 5.01
N LEU A 190 7.60 0.47 5.37
CA LEU A 190 8.94 1.01 5.53
C LEU A 190 9.62 1.18 4.17
N ASP A 191 10.63 2.02 4.11
CA ASP A 191 11.49 2.21 2.93
C ASP A 191 12.03 0.89 2.35
N SER A 192 12.37 -0.07 3.20
CA SER A 192 12.84 -1.40 2.81
C SER A 192 11.76 -2.27 2.15
N THR A 193 10.50 -1.87 2.30
CA THR A 193 9.32 -2.56 1.76
C THR A 193 8.71 -1.87 0.55
N LEU A 194 9.00 -0.57 0.36
CA LEU A 194 8.61 0.24 -0.79
C LEU A 194 9.65 0.10 -1.90
N PHE A 195 9.21 -0.17 -3.12
CA PHE A 195 10.09 -0.20 -4.28
C PHE A 195 9.35 0.28 -5.53
N PRO A 196 10.00 1.05 -6.38
CA PRO A 196 10.42 0.48 -7.65
C PRO A 196 11.89 0.09 -7.52
N VAL A 197 12.24 -1.13 -7.91
CA VAL A 197 12.85 -1.38 -9.22
C VAL A 197 14.20 -0.64 -9.33
N ARG A 198 15.31 -1.32 -8.99
CA ARG A 198 16.66 -0.91 -9.46
C ARG A 198 16.62 -0.77 -10.98
N ARG A 199 17.60 -0.11 -11.62
CA ARG A 199 17.77 -0.09 -13.09
C ARG A 199 17.67 -1.47 -13.78
N ASP A 200 17.77 -2.56 -13.02
CA ASP A 200 17.80 -3.95 -13.48
C ASP A 200 16.51 -4.73 -13.21
N PHE A 201 15.50 -4.13 -12.56
CA PHE A 201 14.18 -4.76 -12.42
C PHE A 201 13.27 -4.26 -13.55
N GLU A 202 12.51 -5.16 -14.13
CA GLU A 202 11.34 -4.78 -14.92
C GLU A 202 10.26 -4.29 -13.95
N PHE A 203 9.41 -3.40 -14.44
CA PHE A 203 8.42 -2.64 -13.68
C PHE A 203 7.68 -3.37 -12.55
N VAL A 204 7.21 -2.59 -11.57
CA VAL A 204 6.13 -3.00 -10.66
C VAL A 204 4.97 -3.53 -11.50
N ALA A 205 4.52 -4.75 -11.25
CA ALA A 205 3.29 -5.21 -11.86
C ALA A 205 2.13 -4.49 -11.14
N GLY A 206 1.40 -3.67 -11.90
CA GLY A 206 0.39 -2.74 -11.41
C GLY A 206 0.11 -1.65 -12.46
N PRO A 207 -0.76 -0.67 -12.13
CA PRO A 207 -1.03 0.48 -13.00
C PRO A 207 0.22 1.30 -13.33
N PRO A 208 0.23 2.05 -14.44
CA PRO A 208 1.33 2.95 -14.77
C PRO A 208 1.61 3.96 -13.66
N GLY A 209 2.86 4.00 -13.16
CA GLY A 209 3.26 4.89 -12.06
C GLY A 209 3.04 4.31 -10.66
N ALA A 210 2.54 3.07 -10.54
CA ALA A 210 2.40 2.40 -9.25
C ALA A 210 3.76 2.11 -8.59
N ILE A 211 3.74 1.98 -7.26
CA ILE A 211 4.88 1.63 -6.41
C ILE A 211 4.65 0.21 -5.88
N GLY A 212 5.61 -0.69 -6.06
CA GLY A 212 5.56 -2.04 -5.55
C GLY A 212 5.81 -2.10 -4.04
N VAL A 213 5.16 -3.08 -3.41
CA VAL A 213 5.26 -3.33 -1.97
C VAL A 213 5.60 -4.80 -1.74
N THR A 214 6.75 -5.09 -1.10
CA THR A 214 7.22 -6.48 -0.88
C THR A 214 6.67 -7.07 0.40
N ASN A 215 6.26 -6.22 1.34
CA ASN A 215 5.74 -6.64 2.63
C ASN A 215 4.74 -5.61 3.16
N ILE A 216 3.75 -6.09 3.91
CA ILE A 216 2.73 -5.26 4.54
C ILE A 216 2.77 -5.55 6.04
N GLU A 217 3.15 -4.56 6.83
CA GLU A 217 3.20 -4.69 8.29
C GLU A 217 1.95 -4.08 8.92
N PHE A 218 1.31 -4.81 9.83
CA PHE A 218 0.21 -4.30 10.64
C PHE A 218 0.71 -4.03 12.06
N ARG A 219 0.52 -2.80 12.54
CA ARG A 219 0.88 -2.40 13.91
C ARG A 219 -0.37 -2.01 14.68
N ALA A 220 -0.60 -2.73 15.79
CA ALA A 220 -1.65 -2.39 16.74
C ALA A 220 -1.08 -1.53 17.87
N PHE A 221 -1.73 -0.41 18.15
CA PHE A 221 -1.39 0.50 19.24
C PHE A 221 -2.54 0.56 20.24
N SER A 222 -2.20 0.39 21.52
CA SER A 222 -3.11 0.51 22.67
C SER A 222 -2.59 1.58 23.62
N HIS A 223 -3.45 2.48 24.11
CA HIS A 223 -3.05 3.46 25.12
C HIS A 223 -2.56 2.76 26.42
N PRO A 224 -1.58 3.34 27.16
CA PRO A 224 -0.99 2.70 28.35
C PRO A 224 -1.98 2.35 29.46
N THR A 225 -3.14 3.00 29.50
CA THR A 225 -4.21 2.78 30.49
C THR A 225 -4.77 1.35 30.42
N GLU A 226 -4.69 0.68 29.27
CA GLU A 226 -5.14 -0.70 29.08
C GLU A 226 -4.16 -1.75 29.63
N ARG A 227 -2.84 -1.49 29.59
CA ARG A 227 -1.84 -2.39 30.20
C ARG A 227 -2.12 -2.63 31.69
N ARG A 228 -2.78 -1.69 32.37
CA ARG A 228 -3.22 -1.83 33.77
C ARG A 228 -4.50 -2.65 33.95
N MET A 229 -5.42 -2.66 32.98
CA MET A 229 -6.69 -3.39 33.11
C MET A 229 -6.52 -4.89 32.86
N VAL A 230 -5.66 -5.30 31.91
CA VAL A 230 -5.37 -6.72 31.66
C VAL A 230 -4.73 -7.39 32.89
N ARG A 231 -3.85 -6.68 33.62
CA ARG A 231 -3.26 -7.18 34.89
C ARG A 231 -4.27 -7.34 36.03
N ARG A 232 -5.44 -6.71 35.95
CA ARG A 232 -6.50 -6.81 36.98
C ARG A 232 -7.52 -7.90 36.69
N ALA A 233 -7.58 -8.39 35.45
CA ALA A 233 -8.52 -9.42 35.02
C ALA A 233 -7.97 -10.85 35.14
N GLU A 234 -6.69 -11.04 35.49
CA GLU A 234 -6.16 -12.37 35.83
C GLU A 234 -6.85 -12.89 37.10
N PRO A 235 -7.61 -14.01 37.03
CA PRO A 235 -8.14 -14.63 38.22
C PRO A 235 -6.97 -15.11 39.06
N ARG A 236 -6.90 -14.66 40.32
CA ARG A 236 -5.94 -15.19 41.30
C ARG A 236 -6.15 -16.71 41.37
N ARG A 237 -5.16 -17.48 40.93
CA ARG A 237 -5.19 -18.93 41.07
C ARG A 237 -5.35 -19.27 42.57
N PRO A 238 -6.36 -20.07 42.96
CA PRO A 238 -6.45 -20.55 44.33
C PRO A 238 -5.26 -21.44 44.62
N ARG A 239 -4.68 -21.26 45.81
CA ARG A 239 -3.63 -22.14 46.37
C ARG A 239 -4.21 -23.49 46.76
#